data_AF-A0A2G0EET7-F1
#
_entry.id   AF-A0A2G0EET7-F1
#
_cell.length_a   1.000
_cell.length_b   1.000
_cell.length_c   1.000
_cell.angle_alpha   90.00
_cell.angle_beta   90.00
_cell.angle_gamma   90.00
#
_symmetry.space_group_name_H-M   'P 1'
#
loop_
_entity.id
_entity.type
_entity.pdbx_description
1 polymer ?
#
loop_
_entity_poly.entity_id
_entity_poly.type
_entity_poly.pdbx_seq_one_letter_code
_entity_poly.pdbx_strand_id
1 'polypeptide(L)'
;MKKNMIGILLLSILLLGGLATPAFAEGQATSKGDITFTEPTNTVEPLNPTDPSKPVEPADPENPATGQTGPLTLDVVPELPFGTHEIESGTKTYQVDASKNDTPYLQVSDRRGVGADGQAQGWNVTVSVSDFVNGSQVLQGAELDFGTSTVKSTSDNESTGPTSQTVTGLSKASAATPIFTAAKDQGLGTWLSVYDPANITLKVPKAAAGTFTADLTWNLVAGPVA
;
A
#
# COMPACT_ATOMS: atom_id res chain seq x y z
N MET A 1 -72.03 9.12 95.92
CA MET A 1 -71.69 10.55 96.04
C MET A 1 -70.18 10.71 95.92
N LYS A 2 -69.76 11.75 95.18
CA LYS A 2 -68.40 12.25 94.88
C LYS A 2 -67.63 11.45 93.77
N LYS A 3 -67.59 11.95 92.51
CA LYS A 3 -66.74 13.02 91.90
C LYS A 3 -65.28 12.54 91.76
N ASN A 4 -64.62 12.47 90.59
CA ASN A 4 -64.46 13.50 89.55
C ASN A 4 -63.90 12.95 88.21
N MET A 5 -64.28 13.66 87.12
CA MET A 5 -63.51 14.12 85.94
C MET A 5 -62.80 13.10 85.04
N ILE A 6 -63.26 12.96 83.78
CA ILE A 6 -62.96 13.75 82.56
C ILE A 6 -61.60 13.39 81.95
N GLY A 7 -61.67 12.84 80.73
CA GLY A 7 -60.56 12.65 79.81
C GLY A 7 -61.07 12.13 78.46
N ILE A 8 -61.75 13.01 77.71
CA ILE A 8 -62.11 12.80 76.30
C ILE A 8 -60.81 12.76 75.49
N LEU A 9 -60.60 11.74 74.67
CA LEU A 9 -59.89 11.94 73.41
C LEU A 9 -60.49 11.09 72.29
N LEU A 10 -60.67 11.77 71.16
CA LEU A 10 -61.46 11.39 70.02
C LEU A 10 -61.02 10.10 69.33
N LEU A 11 -62.02 9.32 68.94
CA LEU A 11 -61.96 8.30 67.92
C LEU A 11 -61.77 8.98 66.55
N SER A 12 -60.57 8.87 65.98
CA SER A 12 -60.27 9.26 64.60
C SER A 12 -59.47 8.15 63.93
N ILE A 13 -60.16 7.13 63.46
CA ILE A 13 -59.60 6.15 62.52
C ILE A 13 -59.54 6.86 61.16
N LEU A 14 -58.38 7.44 60.84
CA LEU A 14 -58.06 7.80 59.47
C LEU A 14 -57.25 6.63 58.88
N LEU A 15 -57.96 5.64 58.33
CA LEU A 15 -57.38 4.72 57.35
C LEU A 15 -57.12 5.54 56.08
N LEU A 16 -55.96 6.21 56.00
CA LEU A 16 -55.44 6.66 54.72
C LEU A 16 -54.77 5.46 54.06
N GLY A 17 -55.55 4.78 53.21
CA GLY A 17 -55.04 3.78 52.30
C GLY A 17 -54.02 4.40 51.36
N GLY A 18 -52.74 4.27 51.70
CA GLY A 18 -51.65 4.42 50.75
C GLY A 18 -51.51 3.12 49.99
N LEU A 19 -52.25 2.93 48.90
CA LEU A 19 -51.86 1.97 47.88
C LEU A 19 -50.55 2.48 47.30
N ALA A 20 -49.42 1.90 47.73
CA ALA A 20 -48.15 2.11 47.04
C ALA A 20 -48.28 1.50 45.64
N THR A 21 -48.60 2.32 44.64
CA THR A 21 -48.46 1.91 43.25
C THR A 21 -46.96 1.75 42.97
N PRO A 22 -46.49 0.60 42.45
CA PRO A 22 -45.14 0.55 41.93
C PRO A 22 -45.07 1.57 40.79
N ALA A 23 -44.24 2.59 40.95
CA ALA A 23 -43.89 3.48 39.86
C ALA A 23 -43.00 2.68 38.90
N PHE A 24 -43.59 2.14 37.83
CA PHE A 24 -42.81 1.60 36.73
C PHE A 24 -42.19 2.78 35.99
N ALA A 25 -40.85 2.86 35.96
CA ALA A 25 -40.17 3.73 35.02
C ALA A 25 -40.41 3.16 33.62
N GLU A 26 -41.32 3.77 32.86
CA GLU A 26 -41.43 3.50 31.42
C GLU A 26 -40.40 4.33 30.66
N GLY A 27 -39.68 3.66 29.76
CA GLY A 27 -39.13 4.32 28.58
C GLY A 27 -37.70 3.92 28.26
N GLN A 28 -37.54 3.06 27.25
CA GLN A 28 -36.33 3.07 26.45
C GLN A 28 -36.40 4.28 25.52
N ALA A 29 -35.43 5.19 25.59
CA ALA A 29 -35.27 6.27 24.62
C ALA A 29 -34.14 5.91 23.65
N THR A 30 -34.35 6.16 22.35
CA THR A 30 -33.33 5.93 21.30
C THR A 30 -33.04 7.23 20.56
N SER A 31 -31.77 7.48 20.24
CA SER A 31 -31.31 8.53 19.33
C SER A 31 -30.52 7.92 18.17
N LYS A 32 -30.16 8.71 17.17
CA LYS A 32 -29.31 8.29 16.03
C LYS A 32 -28.02 9.09 16.01
N GLY A 33 -26.95 8.45 15.55
CA GLY A 33 -25.71 9.10 15.13
C GLY A 33 -25.31 8.58 13.76
N ASP A 34 -24.62 9.40 12.98
CA ASP A 34 -24.19 9.12 11.62
C ASP A 34 -22.73 9.49 11.39
N ILE A 35 -22.10 8.84 10.42
CA ILE A 35 -20.74 9.09 9.96
C ILE A 35 -20.68 8.82 8.45
N THR A 36 -19.88 9.58 7.73
CA THR A 36 -19.66 9.44 6.28
C THR A 36 -18.17 9.44 6.00
N PHE A 37 -17.74 8.57 5.08
CA PHE A 37 -16.35 8.45 4.63
C PHE A 37 -16.24 8.78 3.14
N THR A 38 -15.11 9.34 2.74
CA THR A 38 -14.76 9.62 1.34
C THR A 38 -13.33 9.15 1.07
N GLU A 39 -13.07 8.66 -0.13
CA GLU A 39 -11.73 8.27 -0.57
C GLU A 39 -10.80 9.49 -0.74
N PRO A 40 -9.49 9.35 -0.44
CA PRO A 40 -8.53 10.42 -0.66
C PRO A 40 -8.21 10.60 -2.15
N THR A 41 -7.87 11.84 -2.53
CA THR A 41 -7.53 12.22 -3.93
C THR A 41 -6.13 12.79 -4.09
N ASN A 42 -5.40 12.97 -2.99
CA ASN A 42 -4.05 13.53 -2.99
C ASN A 42 -2.98 12.50 -3.40
N THR A 43 -1.77 12.98 -3.69
CA THR A 43 -0.56 12.17 -3.82
C THR A 43 -0.14 11.58 -2.47
N VAL A 44 0.69 10.54 -2.48
CA VAL A 44 1.41 10.04 -1.31
C VAL A 44 2.89 10.38 -1.44
N GLU A 45 3.52 10.77 -0.33
CA GLU A 45 4.96 11.03 -0.31
C GLU A 45 5.76 9.72 -0.40
N PRO A 46 6.87 9.69 -1.15
CA PRO A 46 7.82 8.57 -1.09
C PRO A 46 8.33 8.35 0.33
N LEU A 47 8.25 7.12 0.82
CA LEU A 47 8.83 6.68 2.09
C LEU A 47 10.25 6.19 1.89
N ASN A 48 11.09 6.39 2.89
CA ASN A 48 12.48 5.99 2.83
C ASN A 48 12.59 4.44 2.77
N PRO A 49 13.21 3.86 1.72
CA PRO A 49 13.27 2.40 1.55
C PRO A 49 14.12 1.69 2.62
N THR A 50 14.96 2.41 3.36
CA THR A 50 15.73 1.88 4.49
C THR A 50 15.01 2.05 5.84
N ASP A 51 14.19 3.09 5.98
CA ASP A 51 13.39 3.40 7.17
C ASP A 51 11.99 3.94 6.75
N PRO A 52 11.02 3.07 6.47
CA PRO A 52 9.70 3.48 5.98
C PRO A 52 8.89 4.36 6.94
N SER A 53 9.33 4.55 8.19
CA SER A 53 8.68 5.48 9.13
C SER A 53 8.90 6.96 8.77
N LYS A 54 9.77 7.24 7.81
CA LYS A 54 10.13 8.59 7.37
C LYS A 54 9.89 8.77 5.86
N PRO A 55 9.55 9.99 5.42
CA PRO A 55 9.61 10.32 4.00
C PRO A 55 11.06 10.32 3.50
N VAL A 56 11.23 10.23 2.18
CA VAL A 56 12.50 10.49 1.50
C VAL A 56 12.76 11.99 1.49
N GLU A 57 13.85 12.42 2.13
CA GLU A 57 14.28 13.83 2.14
C GLU A 57 15.83 13.93 2.14
N PRO A 58 16.44 14.67 1.18
CA PRO A 58 15.82 15.35 0.04
C PRO A 58 15.25 14.36 -0.99
N ALA A 59 14.56 14.87 -2.02
CA ALA A 59 14.03 14.03 -3.10
C ALA A 59 15.13 13.16 -3.73
N ASP A 60 14.80 11.89 -3.98
CA ASP A 60 15.67 10.88 -4.58
C ASP A 60 15.47 10.90 -6.12
N PRO A 61 16.44 11.39 -6.91
CA PRO A 61 16.30 11.44 -8.35
C PRO A 61 16.41 10.06 -9.01
N GLU A 62 17.02 9.07 -8.37
CA GLU A 62 17.15 7.71 -8.89
C GLU A 62 15.94 6.82 -8.58
N ASN A 63 15.08 7.24 -7.66
CA ASN A 63 13.76 6.65 -7.42
C ASN A 63 12.69 7.75 -7.37
N PRO A 64 12.40 8.41 -8.51
CA PRO A 64 11.55 9.59 -8.55
C PRO A 64 10.10 9.26 -8.18
N ALA A 65 9.46 10.23 -7.51
CA ALA A 65 8.02 10.19 -7.30
C ALA A 65 7.27 10.28 -8.64
N THR A 66 6.26 9.44 -8.83
CA THR A 66 5.44 9.42 -10.07
C THR A 66 4.43 10.58 -10.14
N GLY A 67 4.09 11.16 -8.98
CA GLY A 67 3.07 12.20 -8.86
C GLY A 67 1.62 11.71 -9.09
N GLN A 68 1.39 10.39 -9.10
CA GLN A 68 0.04 9.85 -9.25
C GLN A 68 -0.87 10.22 -8.08
N THR A 69 -2.16 10.40 -8.37
CA THR A 69 -3.18 10.87 -7.42
C THR A 69 -4.35 9.88 -7.37
N GLY A 70 -5.09 9.93 -6.27
CA GLY A 70 -6.24 9.06 -6.05
C GLY A 70 -6.05 8.07 -4.90
N PRO A 71 -7.03 7.18 -4.67
CA PRO A 71 -7.02 6.29 -3.52
C PRO A 71 -6.17 5.04 -3.72
N LEU A 72 -5.78 4.71 -4.95
CA LEU A 72 -4.81 3.66 -5.27
C LEU A 72 -3.74 4.26 -6.19
N THR A 73 -2.49 4.30 -5.74
CA THR A 73 -1.39 4.97 -6.46
C THR A 73 -0.12 4.11 -6.46
N LEU A 74 0.62 4.16 -7.57
CA LEU A 74 2.01 3.70 -7.65
C LEU A 74 2.87 4.95 -7.51
N ASP A 75 3.44 5.18 -6.34
CA ASP A 75 4.01 6.45 -5.94
C ASP A 75 5.47 6.61 -6.37
N VAL A 76 6.20 5.49 -6.50
CA VAL A 76 7.63 5.46 -6.86
C VAL A 76 7.91 4.30 -7.80
N VAL A 77 8.77 4.54 -8.80
CA VAL A 77 9.40 3.52 -9.64
C VAL A 77 10.91 3.80 -9.78
N PRO A 78 11.77 2.77 -9.89
CA PRO A 78 13.21 2.97 -9.89
C PRO A 78 13.75 3.32 -11.28
N GLU A 79 14.78 4.15 -11.32
CA GLU A 79 15.74 4.17 -12.42
C GLU A 79 16.71 2.97 -12.28
N LEU A 80 17.10 2.36 -13.41
CA LEU A 80 17.96 1.17 -13.44
C LEU A 80 19.24 1.43 -14.24
N PRO A 81 20.20 2.19 -13.69
CA PRO A 81 21.48 2.44 -14.35
C PRO A 81 22.35 1.18 -14.31
N PHE A 82 22.82 0.68 -15.46
CA PHE A 82 23.71 -0.49 -15.53
C PHE A 82 25.20 -0.14 -15.63
N GLY A 83 25.55 1.14 -15.54
CA GLY A 83 26.95 1.62 -15.57
C GLY A 83 27.58 1.64 -16.97
N THR A 84 28.91 1.79 -17.01
CA THR A 84 29.73 1.80 -18.23
C THR A 84 30.66 0.61 -18.27
N HIS A 85 30.72 -0.09 -19.40
CA HIS A 85 31.50 -1.32 -19.56
C HIS A 85 32.28 -1.32 -20.88
N GLU A 86 33.44 -1.96 -20.89
CA GLU A 86 34.17 -2.25 -22.12
C GLU A 86 33.45 -3.35 -22.92
N ILE A 87 33.60 -3.33 -24.24
CA ILE A 87 33.04 -4.38 -25.10
C ILE A 87 33.85 -5.65 -24.94
N GLU A 88 33.20 -6.69 -24.44
CA GLU A 88 33.77 -8.02 -24.34
C GLU A 88 33.08 -9.00 -25.31
N SER A 89 33.79 -10.07 -25.69
CA SER A 89 33.20 -11.14 -26.50
C SER A 89 32.27 -12.01 -25.67
N GLY A 90 31.14 -12.40 -26.28
CA GLY A 90 30.17 -13.33 -25.69
C GLY A 90 29.07 -12.63 -24.89
N THR A 91 28.17 -13.44 -24.34
CA THR A 91 27.07 -12.95 -23.49
C THR A 91 27.60 -12.50 -22.14
N LYS A 92 27.16 -11.33 -21.71
CA LYS A 92 27.49 -10.76 -20.39
C LYS A 92 26.22 -10.39 -19.65
N THR A 93 26.32 -10.35 -18.33
CA THR A 93 25.25 -9.95 -17.43
C THR A 93 25.76 -8.79 -16.58
N TYR A 94 25.01 -7.70 -16.56
CA TYR A 94 25.34 -6.48 -15.84
C TYR A 94 24.32 -6.26 -14.73
N GLN A 95 24.78 -5.89 -13.54
CA GLN A 95 23.92 -5.53 -12.42
C GLN A 95 23.62 -4.03 -12.46
N VAL A 96 22.58 -3.60 -11.73
CA VAL A 96 22.39 -2.16 -11.47
C VAL A 96 23.62 -1.62 -10.76
N ASP A 97 24.12 -0.48 -11.23
CA ASP A 97 25.24 0.24 -10.66
C ASP A 97 24.81 0.85 -9.32
N ALA A 98 25.18 0.17 -8.24
CA ALA A 98 24.89 0.58 -6.87
C ALA A 98 25.52 1.93 -6.49
N SER A 99 26.48 2.46 -7.26
CA SER A 99 26.98 3.82 -7.05
C SER A 99 26.02 4.90 -7.60
N LYS A 100 25.02 4.49 -8.37
CA LYS A 100 23.97 5.33 -8.94
C LYS A 100 22.65 5.11 -8.23
N ASN A 101 22.17 3.87 -8.16
CA ASN A 101 20.96 3.53 -7.40
C ASN A 101 21.25 2.34 -6.49
N ASP A 102 21.49 2.60 -5.20
CA ASP A 102 21.83 1.58 -4.20
C ASP A 102 20.60 0.89 -3.61
N THR A 103 19.41 1.46 -3.79
CA THR A 103 18.16 1.00 -3.22
C THR A 103 16.98 1.10 -4.20
N PRO A 104 17.04 0.48 -5.40
CA PRO A 104 15.93 0.52 -6.35
C PRO A 104 14.63 0.01 -5.71
N TYR A 105 13.54 0.77 -5.78
CA TYR A 105 12.29 0.33 -5.17
C TYR A 105 11.02 0.80 -5.88
N LEU A 106 9.95 0.05 -5.66
CA LEU A 106 8.58 0.47 -5.98
C LEU A 106 7.88 0.90 -4.68
N GLN A 107 6.97 1.87 -4.76
CA GLN A 107 6.02 2.17 -3.69
C GLN A 107 4.59 2.16 -4.22
N VAL A 108 3.69 1.48 -3.53
CA VAL A 108 2.25 1.45 -3.83
C VAL A 108 1.46 1.81 -2.58
N SER A 109 0.47 2.69 -2.72
CA SER A 109 -0.47 3.03 -1.65
C SER A 109 -1.90 2.67 -2.02
N ASP A 110 -2.53 1.81 -1.23
CA ASP A 110 -3.96 1.51 -1.31
C ASP A 110 -4.71 2.06 -0.09
N ARG A 111 -5.43 3.16 -0.33
CA ARG A 111 -6.20 3.93 0.65
C ARG A 111 -7.69 3.93 0.32
N ARG A 112 -8.15 2.97 -0.50
CA ARG A 112 -9.58 2.75 -0.81
C ARG A 112 -10.37 2.25 0.39
N GLY A 113 -9.67 1.73 1.40
CA GLY A 113 -10.30 1.06 2.54
C GLY A 113 -10.85 -0.31 2.17
N VAL A 114 -11.70 -0.85 3.04
CA VAL A 114 -12.32 -2.16 2.84
C VAL A 114 -13.62 -2.05 2.04
N GLY A 115 -13.89 -3.06 1.23
CA GLY A 115 -15.14 -3.18 0.48
C GLY A 115 -16.34 -3.53 1.38
N ALA A 116 -17.51 -3.71 0.76
CA ALA A 116 -18.73 -4.12 1.46
C ALA A 116 -18.63 -5.48 2.16
N ASP A 117 -17.69 -6.32 1.74
CA ASP A 117 -17.36 -7.61 2.35
C ASP A 117 -16.34 -7.49 3.50
N GLY A 118 -15.93 -6.27 3.86
CA GLY A 118 -14.99 -5.99 4.93
C GLY A 118 -13.53 -6.29 4.58
N GLN A 119 -13.22 -6.52 3.31
CA GLN A 119 -11.87 -6.91 2.88
C GLN A 119 -11.22 -5.89 1.94
N ALA A 120 -9.89 -5.89 1.92
CA ALA A 120 -9.11 -5.19 0.91
C ALA A 120 -9.41 -5.74 -0.49
N GLN A 121 -9.41 -4.86 -1.49
CA GLN A 121 -9.72 -5.22 -2.88
C GLN A 121 -8.54 -5.89 -3.60
N GLY A 122 -7.31 -5.70 -3.11
CA GLY A 122 -6.09 -6.11 -3.81
C GLY A 122 -5.74 -5.21 -5.01
N TRP A 123 -4.54 -5.40 -5.52
CA TRP A 123 -3.98 -4.63 -6.65
C TRP A 123 -2.79 -5.37 -7.26
N ASN A 124 -2.40 -4.98 -8.47
CA ASN A 124 -1.30 -5.59 -9.19
C ASN A 124 -0.46 -4.56 -9.97
N VAL A 125 0.85 -4.58 -9.74
CA VAL A 125 1.84 -3.87 -10.56
C VAL A 125 2.43 -4.82 -11.58
N THR A 126 2.44 -4.40 -12.84
CA THR A 126 3.16 -5.07 -13.93
C THR A 126 4.27 -4.20 -14.49
N VAL A 127 5.29 -4.84 -15.06
CA VAL A 127 6.39 -4.18 -15.76
C VAL A 127 6.52 -4.72 -17.19
N SER A 128 6.89 -3.86 -18.11
CA SER A 128 7.35 -4.20 -19.47
C SER A 128 8.52 -3.30 -19.85
N VAL A 129 9.32 -3.73 -20.82
CA VAL A 129 10.53 -3.01 -21.25
C VAL A 129 10.57 -2.88 -22.77
N SER A 130 11.03 -1.74 -23.29
CA SER A 130 11.29 -1.57 -24.72
C SER A 130 12.60 -2.25 -25.15
N ASP A 131 12.95 -2.13 -26.43
CA ASP A 131 14.30 -2.45 -26.86
C ASP A 131 15.31 -1.47 -26.21
N PHE A 132 16.51 -1.96 -25.89
CA PHE A 132 17.66 -1.11 -25.56
C PHE A 132 18.25 -0.56 -26.85
N VAL A 133 18.14 0.76 -27.06
CA VAL A 133 18.47 1.42 -28.33
C VAL A 133 19.48 2.55 -28.17
N ASN A 134 20.33 2.71 -29.19
CA ASN A 134 21.23 3.85 -29.37
C ASN A 134 21.08 4.35 -30.81
N GLY A 135 20.25 5.38 -31.02
CA GLY A 135 19.84 5.80 -32.36
C GLY A 135 19.13 4.67 -33.12
N SER A 136 19.72 4.18 -34.21
CA SER A 136 19.18 3.04 -34.98
C SER A 136 19.74 1.68 -34.54
N GLN A 137 20.70 1.66 -33.61
CA GLN A 137 21.28 0.41 -33.10
C GLN A 137 20.43 -0.15 -31.97
N VAL A 138 20.34 -1.48 -31.91
CA VAL A 138 19.58 -2.21 -30.88
C VAL A 138 20.48 -3.30 -30.28
N LEU A 139 20.45 -3.46 -28.95
CA LEU A 139 21.04 -4.62 -28.28
C LEU A 139 20.11 -5.83 -28.46
N GLN A 140 20.30 -6.55 -29.56
CA GLN A 140 19.47 -7.71 -29.91
C GLN A 140 19.58 -8.83 -28.85
N GLY A 141 18.43 -9.30 -28.39
CA GLY A 141 18.32 -10.34 -27.37
C GLY A 141 18.69 -9.87 -25.96
N ALA A 142 18.71 -8.56 -25.71
CA ALA A 142 18.84 -8.04 -24.35
C ALA A 142 17.62 -8.44 -23.50
N GLU A 143 17.89 -8.95 -22.30
CA GLU A 143 16.89 -9.48 -21.37
C GLU A 143 17.13 -8.87 -19.98
N LEU A 144 16.06 -8.38 -19.35
CA LEU A 144 16.08 -7.83 -18.00
C LEU A 144 15.46 -8.83 -17.01
N ASP A 145 16.19 -9.10 -15.92
CA ASP A 145 15.76 -9.97 -14.83
C ASP A 145 15.62 -9.16 -13.54
N PHE A 146 14.54 -9.41 -12.80
CA PHE A 146 14.33 -8.95 -11.44
C PHE A 146 14.26 -10.16 -10.50
N GLY A 147 15.20 -10.23 -9.56
CA GLY A 147 15.15 -11.18 -8.45
C GLY A 147 14.11 -10.79 -7.40
N THR A 148 14.13 -11.44 -6.25
CA THR A 148 13.23 -11.11 -5.13
C THR A 148 13.61 -9.80 -4.48
N SER A 149 12.61 -9.00 -4.10
CA SER A 149 12.78 -7.80 -3.27
C SER A 149 12.43 -8.08 -1.80
N THR A 150 12.79 -7.14 -0.93
CA THR A 150 12.29 -7.07 0.44
C THR A 150 11.03 -6.21 0.47
N VAL A 151 9.91 -6.79 0.92
CA VAL A 151 8.66 -6.06 1.11
C VAL A 151 8.67 -5.33 2.46
N LYS A 152 8.37 -4.03 2.45
CA LYS A 152 8.35 -3.18 3.65
C LYS A 152 7.09 -2.32 3.73
N SER A 153 6.80 -1.84 4.93
CA SER A 153 5.73 -0.87 5.23
C SER A 153 6.10 -0.08 6.50
N THR A 154 5.32 0.96 6.80
CA THR A 154 5.31 1.59 8.13
C THR A 154 4.90 0.59 9.22
N SER A 155 5.34 0.82 10.45
CA SER A 155 5.10 -0.09 11.59
C SER A 155 3.65 -0.12 12.08
N ASP A 156 2.85 0.89 11.72
CA ASP A 156 1.44 1.03 12.06
C ASP A 156 0.50 0.44 10.98
N ASN A 157 1.07 -0.08 9.88
CA ASN A 157 0.27 -0.77 8.88
C ASN A 157 0.00 -2.21 9.33
N GLU A 158 -1.25 -2.45 9.73
CA GLU A 158 -1.72 -3.76 10.21
C GLU A 158 -2.21 -4.68 9.09
N SER A 159 -2.23 -4.22 7.83
CA SER A 159 -2.69 -5.04 6.71
C SER A 159 -1.72 -6.18 6.41
N THR A 160 -2.24 -7.31 5.94
CA THR A 160 -1.40 -8.34 5.32
C THR A 160 -0.74 -7.74 4.08
N GLY A 161 0.56 -7.98 3.92
CA GLY A 161 1.36 -7.38 2.86
C GLY A 161 1.18 -8.01 1.47
N PRO A 162 1.54 -7.28 0.41
CA PRO A 162 1.67 -7.80 -0.93
C PRO A 162 2.86 -8.76 -1.05
N THR A 163 2.93 -9.44 -2.20
CA THR A 163 4.00 -10.36 -2.57
C THR A 163 4.82 -9.78 -3.74
N SER A 164 6.14 -9.83 -3.61
CA SER A 164 7.08 -9.56 -4.68
C SER A 164 7.28 -10.80 -5.56
N GLN A 165 7.34 -10.62 -6.87
CA GLN A 165 7.52 -11.70 -7.84
C GLN A 165 8.84 -11.55 -8.58
N THR A 166 9.49 -12.69 -8.86
CA THR A 166 10.65 -12.71 -9.76
C THR A 166 10.20 -12.55 -11.20
N VAL A 167 10.92 -11.75 -11.97
CA VAL A 167 10.72 -11.60 -13.41
C VAL A 167 12.00 -12.05 -14.11
N THR A 168 11.91 -12.92 -15.10
CA THR A 168 13.07 -13.40 -15.86
C THR A 168 12.81 -13.31 -17.37
N GLY A 169 13.84 -12.95 -18.13
CA GLY A 169 13.78 -12.82 -19.58
C GLY A 169 12.88 -11.67 -20.05
N LEU A 170 12.72 -10.59 -19.27
CA LEU A 170 11.86 -9.48 -19.70
C LEU A 170 12.50 -8.78 -20.89
N SER A 171 11.77 -8.73 -22.00
CA SER A 171 12.18 -8.07 -23.24
C SER A 171 10.97 -7.39 -23.88
N LYS A 172 11.17 -6.66 -24.97
CA LYS A 172 10.07 -6.07 -25.75
C LYS A 172 9.06 -7.09 -26.27
N ALA A 173 9.46 -8.34 -26.46
CA ALA A 173 8.54 -9.41 -26.89
C ALA A 173 7.67 -9.93 -25.74
N SER A 174 8.05 -9.65 -24.49
CA SER A 174 7.30 -10.08 -23.31
C SER A 174 6.03 -9.24 -23.14
N ALA A 175 4.95 -9.88 -22.69
CA ALA A 175 3.79 -9.14 -22.18
C ALA A 175 4.14 -8.42 -20.88
N ALA A 176 3.32 -7.44 -20.49
CA ALA A 176 3.41 -6.82 -19.17
C ALA A 176 3.32 -7.90 -18.08
N THR A 177 4.38 -8.02 -17.28
CA THR A 177 4.59 -9.14 -16.35
C THR A 177 4.37 -8.68 -14.91
N PRO A 178 3.55 -9.36 -14.10
CA PRO A 178 3.39 -9.07 -12.68
C PRO A 178 4.72 -9.08 -11.92
N ILE A 179 4.93 -8.09 -11.06
CA ILE A 179 6.17 -7.94 -10.28
C ILE A 179 5.92 -7.62 -8.81
N PHE A 180 4.80 -6.96 -8.49
CA PHE A 180 4.40 -6.67 -7.12
C PHE A 180 2.88 -6.69 -7.00
N THR A 181 2.34 -7.58 -6.16
CA THR A 181 0.90 -7.90 -6.19
C THR A 181 0.35 -8.06 -4.79
N ALA A 182 -0.79 -7.43 -4.51
CA ALA A 182 -1.63 -7.70 -3.36
C ALA A 182 -2.84 -8.54 -3.78
N ALA A 183 -3.02 -9.70 -3.14
CA ALA A 183 -4.24 -10.47 -3.31
C ALA A 183 -5.44 -9.74 -2.68
N LYS A 184 -6.64 -10.29 -2.89
CA LYS A 184 -7.81 -9.92 -2.08
C LYS A 184 -7.46 -10.10 -0.59
N ASP A 185 -7.94 -9.18 0.25
CA ASP A 185 -7.65 -9.14 1.69
C ASP A 185 -6.19 -8.78 2.05
N GLN A 186 -5.42 -8.24 1.09
CA GLN A 186 -4.06 -7.76 1.30
C GLN A 186 -3.83 -6.36 0.73
N GLY A 187 -2.71 -5.75 1.11
CA GLY A 187 -2.14 -4.60 0.44
C GLY A 187 -2.75 -3.24 0.77
N LEU A 188 -3.59 -3.13 1.82
CA LEU A 188 -4.03 -1.82 2.30
C LEU A 188 -2.87 -1.05 2.94
N GLY A 189 -2.91 0.28 2.84
CA GLY A 189 -1.82 1.15 3.28
C GLY A 189 -0.72 1.25 2.24
N THR A 190 0.45 1.71 2.68
CA THR A 190 1.62 1.96 1.81
C THR A 190 2.62 0.81 1.91
N TRP A 191 3.02 0.28 0.77
CA TRP A 191 3.93 -0.86 0.66
C TRP A 191 5.08 -0.57 -0.28
N LEU A 192 6.28 -0.98 0.12
CA LEU A 192 7.50 -0.83 -0.64
C LEU A 192 8.02 -2.20 -1.08
N SER A 193 8.48 -2.30 -2.32
CA SER A 193 9.22 -3.44 -2.86
C SER A 193 10.67 -2.99 -3.09
N VAL A 194 11.56 -3.27 -2.15
CA VAL A 194 12.95 -2.76 -2.14
C VAL A 194 13.91 -3.83 -2.65
N TYR A 195 14.56 -3.57 -3.78
CA TYR A 195 15.50 -4.50 -4.41
C TYR A 195 16.92 -4.28 -3.94
N ASP A 196 17.68 -5.37 -3.86
CA ASP A 196 19.14 -5.31 -3.93
C ASP A 196 19.52 -5.02 -5.40
N PRO A 197 20.32 -3.99 -5.71
CA PRO A 197 20.74 -3.70 -7.09
C PRO A 197 21.44 -4.89 -7.75
N ALA A 198 22.09 -5.77 -6.98
CA ALA A 198 22.72 -7.00 -7.49
C ALA A 198 21.70 -8.03 -8.02
N ASN A 199 20.44 -7.94 -7.58
CA ASN A 199 19.34 -8.82 -7.99
C ASN A 199 18.58 -8.30 -9.22
N ILE A 200 18.93 -7.13 -9.76
CA ILE A 200 18.38 -6.63 -11.02
C ILE A 200 19.49 -6.72 -12.06
N THR A 201 19.28 -7.52 -13.11
CA THR A 201 20.35 -7.78 -14.08
C THR A 201 19.91 -7.64 -15.52
N LEU A 202 20.77 -7.04 -16.34
CA LEU A 202 20.64 -6.94 -17.78
C LEU A 202 21.61 -7.91 -18.45
N LYS A 203 21.06 -8.92 -19.11
CA LYS A 203 21.81 -9.85 -19.95
C LYS A 203 21.91 -9.30 -21.37
N VAL A 204 23.12 -9.19 -21.89
CA VAL A 204 23.42 -8.67 -23.22
C VAL A 204 24.18 -9.74 -24.02
N PRO A 205 23.54 -10.39 -25.01
CA PRO A 205 24.19 -11.43 -25.80
C PRO A 205 25.32 -10.92 -26.69
N LYS A 206 25.16 -9.70 -27.22
CA LYS A 206 26.12 -9.06 -28.13
C LYS A 206 26.16 -7.56 -27.86
N ALA A 207 27.25 -7.11 -27.25
CA ALA A 207 27.49 -5.69 -26.99
C ALA A 207 27.84 -4.92 -28.28
N ALA A 208 27.57 -3.62 -28.26
CA ALA A 208 27.95 -2.66 -29.29
C ALA A 208 28.36 -1.33 -28.61
N ALA A 209 29.13 -0.50 -29.32
CA ALA A 209 29.62 0.75 -28.75
C ALA A 209 28.49 1.79 -28.65
N GLY A 210 28.50 2.56 -27.55
CA GLY A 210 27.61 3.68 -27.29
C GLY A 210 26.64 3.45 -26.13
N THR A 211 25.75 4.42 -25.89
CA THR A 211 24.82 4.41 -24.75
C THR A 211 23.47 3.93 -25.23
N PHE A 212 23.02 2.78 -24.72
CA PHE A 212 21.73 2.20 -25.05
C PHE A 212 20.74 2.42 -23.92
N THR A 213 19.55 2.91 -24.25
CA THR A 213 18.48 3.17 -23.28
C THR A 213 17.22 2.39 -23.63
N ALA A 214 16.43 2.01 -22.63
CA ALA A 214 15.13 1.41 -22.79
C ALA A 214 14.12 2.09 -21.86
N ASP A 215 12.86 2.14 -22.29
CA ASP A 215 11.76 2.58 -21.45
C ASP A 215 11.21 1.39 -20.66
N LEU A 216 11.09 1.56 -19.35
CA LEU A 216 10.33 0.66 -18.50
C LEU A 216 8.93 1.23 -18.29
N THR A 217 7.91 0.47 -18.64
CA THR A 217 6.51 0.86 -18.41
C THR A 217 5.92 0.05 -17.27
N TRP A 218 5.53 0.76 -16.21
CA TRP A 218 4.94 0.22 -15.00
C TRP A 218 3.43 0.51 -14.98
N ASN A 219 2.60 -0.51 -14.80
CA ASN A 219 1.15 -0.34 -14.73
C ASN A 219 0.60 -0.86 -13.40
N LEU A 220 -0.19 -0.03 -12.71
CA LEU A 220 -0.95 -0.41 -11.53
C LEU A 220 -2.41 -0.66 -11.91
N VAL A 221 -2.95 -1.81 -11.54
CA VAL A 221 -4.34 -2.20 -11.79
C VAL A 221 -5.02 -2.57 -10.47
N ALA A 222 -6.28 -2.16 -10.32
CA ALA A 222 -7.12 -2.51 -9.18
C ALA A 222 -7.61 -3.97 -9.26
N GLY A 223 -7.62 -4.68 -8.13
CA GLY A 223 -7.99 -6.09 -8.04
C GLY A 223 -6.79 -7.03 -8.19
N PRO A 224 -6.85 -8.26 -7.65
CA PRO A 224 -5.80 -9.25 -7.85
C PRO A 224 -5.73 -9.68 -9.32
N VAL A 225 -4.59 -10.25 -9.72
CA VAL A 225 -4.52 -10.99 -10.99
C VAL A 225 -5.54 -12.12 -10.95
N ALA A 226 -6.37 -12.24 -11.98
CA ALA A 226 -7.34 -13.32 -12.13
C ALA A 226 -6.66 -14.69 -12.31
#